data_AF-A0A251VJG7-F1
#
_entry.id   AF-A0A251VJG7-F1
#
_cell.length_a   1.000
_cell.length_b   1.000
_cell.length_c   1.000
_cell.angle_alpha   90.00
_cell.angle_beta   90.00
_cell.angle_gamma   90.00
#
_symmetry.space_group_name_H-M   'P 1'
#
loop_
_entity.id
_entity.type
_entity.pdbx_description
1 polymer ?
#
loop_
_entity_poly.entity_id
_entity_poly.type
_entity_poly.pdbx_seq_one_letter_code
_entity_poly.pdbx_strand_id
1 'polypeptide(L)'
;MNHRHELILVDTGSIGSTSSKINDMIMCHNPMKKIELLCNGCVRPITEMPFYKCRAKEDENCNFALREWCTRLPTKVNNHPAHPQHPLLLMTNIPNMFNLFFCRVCLLDCNGFAYGCVQCGFYVDVTYGFMPERITHESHPNHLLSITKDQPPSGRCLIFRLDIDFNYMWSKEYKLSFSCGFCDVYIHTGCALFLPKTVRHPYDKHPMHISYLPIENHKSEYFCEIFEEPLNPHICFYHCDVCSQSVHSDYAPLILQCETERHSSYRPGVYFFINMKFGSIHKKTHGHPHPLTFAQGIESDGGCSVCGAELWLKMILRCSSVSLQFITIVWAPLATHVL
;
A
#
# COMPACT_ATOMS: atom_id res chain seq x y z
N MET A 1 -5.40 5.21 -21.21
CA MET A 1 -5.05 6.08 -20.07
C MET A 1 -5.57 7.47 -20.34
N ASN A 2 -6.25 8.09 -19.37
CA ASN A 2 -6.81 9.44 -19.53
C ASN A 2 -5.94 10.49 -18.79
N HIS A 3 -4.62 10.47 -19.04
CA HIS A 3 -3.70 11.51 -18.55
C HIS A 3 -3.49 12.55 -19.65
N ARG A 4 -3.52 13.84 -19.29
CA ARG A 4 -3.59 14.95 -20.25
C ARG A 4 -2.23 15.38 -20.81
N HIS A 5 -1.15 15.14 -20.08
CA HIS A 5 0.18 15.54 -20.50
C HIS A 5 0.90 14.39 -21.20
N GLU A 6 1.87 14.73 -22.05
CA GLU A 6 2.77 13.78 -22.67
C GLU A 6 3.58 13.02 -21.61
N LEU A 7 3.69 11.70 -21.78
CA LEU A 7 4.56 10.86 -20.96
C LEU A 7 5.87 10.61 -21.71
N ILE A 8 6.99 10.88 -21.06
CA ILE A 8 8.33 10.55 -21.55
C ILE A 8 8.79 9.23 -20.95
N LEU A 9 9.42 8.40 -21.78
CA LEU A 9 10.14 7.21 -21.32
C LEU A 9 11.45 7.65 -20.67
N VAL A 10 11.69 7.21 -19.45
CA VAL A 10 12.95 7.36 -18.74
C VAL A 10 13.64 6.01 -18.80
N ASP A 11 14.77 5.95 -19.49
CA ASP A 11 15.61 4.76 -19.66
C ASP A 11 17.09 5.05 -19.35
N THR A 12 17.91 4.02 -19.37
CA THR A 12 19.37 4.14 -19.13
C THR A 12 20.11 4.86 -20.26
N GLY A 13 19.54 4.94 -21.46
CA GLY A 13 20.14 5.59 -22.64
C GLY A 13 19.96 7.11 -22.69
N SER A 14 18.90 7.62 -22.08
CA SER A 14 18.58 9.05 -21.95
C SER A 14 19.62 9.83 -21.12
N ILE A 15 20.52 9.12 -20.43
CA ILE A 15 21.60 9.64 -19.59
C ILE A 15 22.80 10.13 -20.45
N GLY A 16 22.90 9.68 -21.71
CA GLY A 16 24.09 9.90 -22.55
C GLY A 16 24.17 11.22 -23.33
N SER A 17 23.10 12.03 -23.37
CA SER A 17 23.06 13.18 -24.27
C SER A 17 22.22 14.32 -23.71
N THR A 18 22.73 15.03 -22.68
CA THR A 18 22.66 16.51 -22.55
C THR A 18 23.25 16.99 -21.21
N SER A 19 24.41 17.64 -21.30
CA SER A 19 24.97 18.62 -20.33
C SER A 19 25.29 18.18 -18.89
N SER A 20 26.44 18.65 -18.41
CA SER A 20 27.13 18.37 -17.15
C SER A 20 26.42 18.83 -15.86
N LYS A 21 25.09 18.84 -15.82
CA LYS A 21 24.27 19.07 -14.61
C LYS A 21 23.36 17.88 -14.25
N ILE A 22 23.38 16.80 -15.04
CA ILE A 22 22.58 15.56 -14.85
C ILE A 22 23.48 14.42 -14.31
N ASN A 23 24.36 14.71 -13.36
CA ASN A 23 25.15 13.68 -12.66
C ASN A 23 24.65 13.41 -11.24
N ASP A 24 23.57 14.07 -10.82
CA ASP A 24 22.72 13.54 -9.76
C ASP A 24 21.97 12.35 -10.35
N MET A 25 22.60 11.18 -10.26
CA MET A 25 21.97 9.87 -10.40
C MET A 25 20.55 9.97 -9.86
N ILE A 26 19.53 9.99 -10.74
CA ILE A 26 18.12 10.14 -10.35
C ILE A 26 17.77 8.87 -9.58
N MET A 27 18.06 8.87 -8.28
CA MET A 27 17.62 7.86 -7.34
C MET A 27 16.11 8.06 -7.23
N CYS A 28 15.35 7.33 -8.05
CA CYS A 28 13.88 7.27 -7.97
C CYS A 28 13.39 6.90 -6.56
N HIS A 29 14.30 6.40 -5.74
CA HIS A 29 14.15 6.07 -4.35
C HIS A 29 15.43 6.49 -3.60
N ASN A 30 15.32 7.48 -2.72
CA ASN A 30 16.32 7.76 -1.70
C ASN A 30 15.70 7.55 -0.32
N PRO A 31 15.93 6.39 0.33
CA PRO A 31 15.31 6.06 1.60
C PRO A 31 15.80 6.99 2.72
N MET A 32 16.98 7.60 2.56
CA MET A 32 17.52 8.58 3.50
C MET A 32 17.01 10.01 3.26
N LYS A 33 16.40 10.31 2.11
CA LYS A 33 15.84 11.63 1.76
C LYS A 33 14.32 11.63 1.57
N LYS A 34 13.64 10.51 1.84
CA LYS A 34 12.15 10.40 1.84
C LYS A 34 11.47 10.76 0.51
N ILE A 35 12.19 10.71 -0.61
CA ILE A 35 11.61 10.92 -1.94
C ILE A 35 11.50 9.55 -2.61
N GLU A 36 10.28 9.00 -2.59
CA GLU A 36 9.91 7.84 -3.39
C GLU A 36 9.01 8.29 -4.53
N LEU A 37 9.48 8.12 -5.77
CA LEU A 37 8.62 8.28 -6.92
C LEU A 37 7.63 7.10 -6.96
N LEU A 38 6.38 7.34 -6.55
CA LEU A 38 5.32 6.32 -6.60
C LEU A 38 4.68 6.24 -7.98
N CYS A 39 4.41 5.01 -8.43
CA CYS A 39 3.62 4.74 -9.62
C CYS A 39 2.15 5.12 -9.41
N ASN A 40 1.55 5.90 -10.31
CA ASN A 40 0.13 6.25 -10.27
C ASN A 40 -0.81 5.07 -10.56
N GLY A 41 -0.30 3.99 -11.13
CA GLY A 41 -1.10 2.81 -11.47
C GLY A 41 -1.29 1.87 -10.28
N CYS A 42 -0.21 1.52 -9.59
CA CYS A 42 -0.22 0.51 -8.51
C CYS A 42 0.18 1.07 -7.15
N VAL A 43 0.48 2.37 -7.07
CA VAL A 43 0.88 3.06 -5.83
C VAL A 43 2.13 2.45 -5.17
N ARG A 44 2.92 1.68 -5.92
CA ARG A 44 4.21 1.14 -5.47
C ARG A 44 5.36 2.06 -5.86
N PRO A 45 6.45 2.06 -5.09
CA PRO A 45 7.69 2.74 -5.46
C PRO A 45 8.18 2.29 -6.84
N ILE A 46 8.66 3.24 -7.63
CA ILE A 46 9.36 2.98 -8.88
C ILE A 46 10.84 2.79 -8.53
N THR A 47 11.28 1.54 -8.51
CA THR A 47 12.66 1.13 -8.18
C THR A 47 13.46 0.70 -9.41
N GLU A 48 12.79 0.48 -10.53
CA GLU A 48 13.37 -0.13 -11.74
C GLU A 48 13.09 0.73 -12.99
N MET A 49 14.00 0.60 -13.97
CA MET A 49 13.93 1.23 -15.29
C MET A 49 13.57 0.17 -16.35
N PRO A 50 12.90 0.55 -17.45
CA PRO A 50 12.43 1.90 -17.74
C PRO A 50 11.08 2.21 -17.09
N PHE A 51 10.77 3.50 -16.93
CA PHE A 51 9.45 3.96 -16.48
C PHE A 51 9.01 5.20 -17.24
N TYR A 52 7.72 5.53 -17.16
CA TYR A 52 7.15 6.70 -17.82
C TYR A 52 6.91 7.81 -16.81
N LYS A 53 7.31 9.03 -17.13
CA LYS A 53 7.05 10.22 -16.31
C LYS A 53 6.34 11.28 -17.13
N CYS A 54 5.44 12.01 -16.49
CA CYS A 54 4.83 13.19 -17.07
C CYS A 54 5.87 14.27 -17.37
N ARG A 55 5.79 14.85 -18.57
CA ARG A 55 6.65 15.94 -19.05
C ARG A 55 6.10 17.34 -18.72
N ALA A 56 5.08 17.43 -17.88
CA ALA A 56 4.51 18.70 -17.45
C ALA A 56 5.59 19.69 -17.01
N LYS A 57 5.39 20.96 -17.33
CA LYS A 57 6.33 22.02 -16.93
C LYS A 57 6.34 22.17 -15.41
N GLU A 58 7.40 22.75 -14.86
CA GLU A 58 7.60 22.88 -13.40
C GLU A 58 6.44 23.63 -12.71
N ASP A 59 5.77 24.54 -13.41
CA ASP A 59 4.60 25.32 -12.95
C ASP A 59 3.30 24.49 -12.88
N GLU A 60 3.25 23.31 -13.51
CA GLU A 60 2.07 22.44 -13.52
C GLU A 60 2.06 21.42 -12.36
N ASN A 61 3.18 21.27 -11.64
CA ASN A 61 3.37 20.37 -10.49
C ASN A 61 2.75 18.96 -10.69
N CYS A 62 3.02 18.34 -11.84
CA CYS A 62 2.46 17.03 -12.17
C CYS A 62 3.47 15.89 -11.92
N ASN A 63 3.34 15.24 -10.76
CA ASN A 63 4.18 14.10 -10.37
C ASN A 63 3.61 12.75 -10.86
N PHE A 64 3.03 12.74 -12.06
CA PHE A 64 2.45 11.53 -12.64
C PHE A 64 3.57 10.65 -13.22
N ALA A 65 3.63 9.40 -12.78
CA ALA A 65 4.61 8.43 -13.23
C ALA A 65 4.03 7.02 -13.24
N LEU A 66 4.52 6.16 -14.13
CA LEU A 66 4.04 4.80 -14.32
C LEU A 66 5.19 3.85 -14.58
N ARG A 67 5.19 2.70 -13.91
CA ARG A 67 6.05 1.57 -14.27
C ARG A 67 5.60 1.00 -15.61
N GLU A 68 6.53 0.42 -16.36
CA GLU A 68 6.25 -0.23 -17.64
C GLU A 68 5.10 -1.24 -17.54
N TRP A 69 5.09 -2.08 -16.50
CA TRP A 69 4.00 -3.03 -16.24
C TRP A 69 2.62 -2.35 -16.15
N CYS A 70 2.52 -1.19 -15.49
CA CYS A 70 1.26 -0.45 -15.38
C CYS A 70 0.79 0.18 -16.70
N THR A 71 1.68 0.29 -17.71
CA THR A 71 1.29 0.76 -19.06
C THR A 71 0.72 -0.34 -19.94
N ARG A 72 0.99 -1.61 -19.60
CA ARG A 72 0.62 -2.79 -20.39
C ARG A 72 -0.52 -3.60 -19.77
N LEU A 73 -1.22 -3.03 -18.81
CA LEU A 73 -2.33 -3.68 -18.14
C LEU A 73 -3.44 -4.02 -19.14
N PRO A 74 -3.91 -5.28 -19.16
CA PRO A 74 -5.10 -5.66 -19.90
C PRO A 74 -6.29 -4.77 -19.57
N THR A 75 -7.13 -4.46 -20.56
CA THR A 75 -8.32 -3.64 -20.35
C THR A 75 -9.43 -4.40 -19.60
N LYS A 76 -9.31 -5.73 -19.51
CA LYS A 76 -10.32 -6.63 -18.97
C LYS A 76 -9.66 -7.83 -18.28
N VAL A 77 -10.19 -8.19 -17.12
CA VAL A 77 -9.90 -9.44 -16.40
C VAL A 77 -11.18 -10.28 -16.37
N ASN A 78 -11.07 -11.55 -16.77
CA ASN A 78 -12.19 -12.51 -16.68
C ASN A 78 -11.94 -13.46 -15.50
N ASN A 79 -13.01 -14.00 -14.91
CA ASN A 79 -12.95 -15.07 -13.90
C ASN A 79 -12.07 -14.72 -12.68
N HIS A 80 -12.11 -13.47 -12.21
CA HIS A 80 -11.37 -13.08 -11.02
C HIS A 80 -11.83 -13.96 -9.82
N PRO A 81 -10.94 -14.56 -9.01
CA PRO A 81 -11.35 -15.52 -7.98
C PRO A 81 -12.36 -14.96 -6.96
N ALA A 82 -12.24 -13.66 -6.63
CA ALA A 82 -13.17 -12.97 -5.72
C ALA A 82 -14.46 -12.47 -6.39
N HIS A 83 -14.52 -12.46 -7.72
CA HIS A 83 -15.66 -11.98 -8.50
C HIS A 83 -15.75 -12.71 -9.86
N PRO A 84 -16.05 -14.03 -9.86
CA PRO A 84 -16.08 -14.81 -11.10
C PRO A 84 -17.32 -14.54 -11.96
N GLN A 85 -18.33 -13.86 -11.42
CA GLN A 85 -19.64 -13.70 -12.07
C GLN A 85 -19.58 -12.73 -13.27
N HIS A 86 -18.75 -11.70 -13.19
CA HIS A 86 -18.61 -10.69 -14.22
C HIS A 86 -17.15 -10.37 -14.49
N PRO A 87 -16.82 -9.97 -15.72
CA PRO A 87 -15.50 -9.44 -16.00
C PRO A 87 -15.28 -8.11 -15.28
N LEU A 88 -14.03 -7.89 -14.86
CA LEU A 88 -13.60 -6.62 -14.30
C LEU A 88 -12.93 -5.79 -15.40
N LEU A 89 -13.26 -4.51 -15.49
CA LEU A 89 -12.71 -3.58 -16.47
C LEU A 89 -11.64 -2.70 -15.83
N LEU A 90 -10.56 -2.41 -16.57
CA LEU A 90 -9.52 -1.51 -16.12
C LEU A 90 -10.06 -0.07 -16.04
N MET A 91 -9.95 0.52 -14.86
CA MET A 91 -10.33 1.90 -14.55
C MET A 91 -9.08 2.67 -14.15
N THR A 92 -8.58 3.51 -15.07
CA THR A 92 -7.44 4.41 -14.78
C THR A 92 -7.86 5.72 -14.12
N ASN A 93 -9.17 5.94 -13.99
CA ASN A 93 -9.80 7.04 -13.28
C ASN A 93 -11.16 6.53 -12.81
N ILE A 94 -11.44 6.65 -11.52
CA ILE A 94 -12.75 6.32 -10.95
C ILE A 94 -13.48 7.63 -10.74
N PRO A 95 -14.70 7.78 -11.27
CA PRO A 95 -15.46 9.03 -11.21
C PRO A 95 -15.96 9.31 -9.79
N ASN A 96 -15.05 9.71 -8.91
CA ASN A 96 -15.29 10.20 -7.57
C ASN A 96 -14.18 11.19 -7.18
N MET A 97 -14.30 11.77 -5.98
CA MET A 97 -13.23 12.64 -5.49
C MET A 97 -11.97 11.81 -5.23
N PHE A 98 -10.85 12.21 -5.84
CA PHE A 98 -9.50 11.69 -5.61
C PHE A 98 -9.22 10.26 -6.09
N ASN A 99 -10.06 9.69 -6.99
CA ASN A 99 -9.97 8.29 -7.44
C ASN A 99 -9.99 7.27 -6.28
N LEU A 100 -10.68 7.57 -5.18
CA LEU A 100 -10.70 6.72 -4.00
C LEU A 100 -11.62 5.52 -4.20
N PHE A 101 -11.14 4.33 -3.88
CA PHE A 101 -11.98 3.14 -3.86
C PHE A 101 -11.53 2.17 -2.78
N PHE A 102 -12.51 1.44 -2.26
CA PHE A 102 -12.24 0.35 -1.33
C PHE A 102 -11.92 -0.93 -2.10
N CYS A 103 -10.72 -1.47 -1.94
CA CYS A 103 -10.30 -2.70 -2.60
C CYS A 103 -10.90 -3.92 -1.89
N ARG A 104 -11.67 -4.73 -2.60
CA ARG A 104 -12.34 -5.93 -2.05
C ARG A 104 -11.42 -7.13 -1.79
N VAL A 105 -10.13 -7.01 -2.09
CA VAL A 105 -9.13 -8.08 -1.85
C VAL A 105 -8.19 -7.71 -0.70
N CYS A 106 -7.62 -6.51 -0.69
CA CYS A 106 -6.77 -6.07 0.43
C CYS A 106 -7.52 -5.36 1.55
N LEU A 107 -8.81 -5.06 1.35
CA LEU A 107 -9.69 -4.36 2.29
C LEU A 107 -9.18 -2.97 2.70
N LEU A 108 -8.35 -2.35 1.86
CA LEU A 108 -7.81 -1.01 2.09
C LEU A 108 -8.39 -0.02 1.09
N ASP A 109 -8.44 1.24 1.52
CA ASP A 109 -8.65 2.36 0.61
C ASP A 109 -7.43 2.48 -0.31
N CYS A 110 -7.73 2.70 -1.59
CA CYS A 110 -6.75 2.78 -2.67
C CYS A 110 -7.07 3.96 -3.57
N ASN A 111 -6.06 4.54 -4.21
CA ASN A 111 -6.24 5.63 -5.18
C ASN A 111 -5.42 5.50 -6.48
N GLY A 112 -4.96 4.28 -6.77
CA GLY A 112 -4.33 3.90 -8.03
C GLY A 112 -5.34 3.55 -9.13
N PHE A 113 -4.91 2.71 -10.07
CA PHE A 113 -5.81 2.07 -11.03
C PHE A 113 -6.53 0.90 -10.38
N ALA A 114 -7.76 0.67 -10.83
CA ALA A 114 -8.58 -0.44 -10.35
C ALA A 114 -9.01 -1.35 -11.50
N TYR A 115 -9.28 -2.61 -11.18
CA TYR A 115 -10.19 -3.43 -11.96
C TYR A 115 -11.56 -3.40 -11.29
N GLY A 116 -12.59 -2.97 -12.01
CA GLY A 116 -13.91 -2.71 -11.47
C GLY A 116 -15.04 -3.38 -12.23
N CYS A 117 -16.06 -3.82 -11.50
CA CYS A 117 -17.39 -4.14 -12.01
C CYS A 117 -18.38 -3.13 -11.44
N VAL A 118 -18.79 -2.16 -12.27
CA VAL A 118 -19.68 -1.07 -11.88
C VAL A 118 -21.05 -1.60 -11.43
N GLN A 119 -21.59 -2.60 -12.14
CA GLN A 119 -22.87 -3.22 -11.80
C GLN A 119 -22.89 -3.80 -10.38
N CYS A 120 -21.77 -4.35 -9.91
CA CYS A 120 -21.67 -4.97 -8.60
C CYS A 120 -21.04 -4.07 -7.53
N GLY A 121 -20.57 -2.86 -7.89
CA GLY A 121 -19.76 -2.02 -7.00
C GLY A 121 -18.51 -2.74 -6.48
N PHE A 122 -17.94 -3.64 -7.29
CA PHE A 122 -16.78 -4.45 -6.92
C PHE A 122 -15.52 -3.85 -7.54
N TYR A 123 -14.56 -3.44 -6.70
CA TYR A 123 -13.30 -2.83 -7.14
C TYR A 123 -12.13 -3.54 -6.48
N VAL A 124 -11.06 -3.74 -7.22
CA VAL A 124 -9.78 -4.24 -6.71
C VAL A 124 -8.65 -3.40 -7.26
N ASP A 125 -7.63 -3.15 -6.44
CA ASP A 125 -6.42 -2.50 -6.91
C ASP A 125 -5.77 -3.38 -7.98
N VAL A 126 -5.16 -2.74 -8.97
CA VAL A 126 -4.56 -3.42 -10.13
C VAL A 126 -3.57 -4.52 -9.75
N THR A 127 -2.85 -4.40 -8.62
CA THR A 127 -1.91 -5.43 -8.17
C THR A 127 -2.61 -6.74 -7.80
N TYR A 128 -3.89 -6.69 -7.48
CA TYR A 128 -4.72 -7.85 -7.14
C TYR A 128 -5.57 -8.33 -8.33
N GLY A 129 -5.56 -7.64 -9.47
CA GLY A 129 -6.36 -8.02 -10.64
C GLY A 129 -5.98 -9.38 -11.25
N PHE A 130 -4.72 -9.81 -11.07
CA PHE A 130 -4.19 -11.08 -11.59
C PHE A 130 -3.83 -12.03 -10.45
N MET A 131 -4.67 -12.07 -9.41
CA MET A 131 -4.42 -12.92 -8.25
C MET A 131 -4.31 -14.40 -8.68
N PRO A 132 -3.18 -15.05 -8.42
CA PRO A 132 -2.98 -16.45 -8.79
C PRO A 132 -3.81 -17.37 -7.89
N GLU A 133 -4.24 -18.51 -8.43
CA GLU A 133 -4.97 -19.52 -7.65
C GLU A 133 -4.10 -20.20 -6.59
N ARG A 134 -2.78 -20.22 -6.80
CA ARG A 134 -1.80 -20.87 -5.92
C ARG A 134 -0.52 -20.05 -5.88
N ILE A 135 0.11 -19.98 -4.70
CA ILE A 135 1.37 -19.27 -4.49
C ILE A 135 2.32 -20.12 -3.66
N THR A 136 3.61 -19.90 -3.85
CA THR A 136 4.61 -20.17 -2.81
C THR A 136 4.81 -18.86 -2.04
N HIS A 137 4.72 -18.91 -0.72
CA HIS A 137 4.91 -17.73 0.12
C HIS A 137 6.20 -17.87 0.92
N GLU A 138 6.97 -16.81 1.02
CA GLU A 138 8.31 -16.83 1.65
C GLU A 138 8.22 -17.10 3.16
N SER A 139 7.13 -16.70 3.81
CA SER A 139 6.85 -17.10 5.21
C SER A 139 6.34 -18.54 5.34
N HIS A 140 6.26 -19.31 4.26
CA HIS A 140 5.94 -20.73 4.33
C HIS A 140 6.60 -21.43 3.15
N PRO A 141 7.95 -21.46 3.15
CA PRO A 141 8.72 -21.89 1.99
C PRO A 141 8.48 -23.37 1.71
N ASN A 142 8.70 -23.77 0.46
CA ASN A 142 8.56 -25.15 -0.03
C ASN A 142 7.13 -25.71 -0.07
N HIS A 143 6.14 -24.97 0.43
CA HIS A 143 4.75 -25.39 0.42
C HIS A 143 3.94 -24.53 -0.56
N LEU A 144 3.04 -25.18 -1.31
CA LEU A 144 2.13 -24.52 -2.22
C LEU A 144 0.83 -24.17 -1.49
N LEU A 145 0.57 -22.89 -1.31
CA LEU A 145 -0.69 -22.41 -0.75
C LEU A 145 -1.70 -22.22 -1.88
N SER A 146 -2.95 -22.61 -1.65
CA SER A 146 -4.04 -22.52 -2.63
C SER A 146 -5.14 -21.61 -2.12
N ILE A 147 -5.85 -20.93 -3.04
CA ILE A 147 -6.98 -20.09 -2.66
C ILE A 147 -8.08 -20.95 -2.02
N THR A 148 -8.58 -20.52 -0.87
CA THR A 148 -9.77 -21.09 -0.22
C THR A 148 -10.77 -20.00 0.13
N LYS A 149 -12.04 -20.41 0.21
CA LYS A 149 -13.15 -19.58 0.70
C LYS A 149 -13.46 -19.83 2.17
N ASP A 150 -12.87 -20.87 2.73
CA ASP A 150 -13.13 -21.30 4.10
C ASP A 150 -12.34 -20.41 5.07
N GLN A 151 -13.01 -20.02 6.15
CA GLN A 151 -12.36 -19.37 7.27
C GLN A 151 -11.49 -20.40 8.00
N PRO A 152 -10.28 -20.02 8.43
CA PRO A 152 -9.39 -20.95 9.10
C PRO A 152 -9.98 -21.29 10.48
N PRO A 153 -9.82 -22.54 10.96
CA PRO A 153 -10.29 -22.94 12.28
C PRO A 153 -9.73 -22.06 13.40
N SER A 154 -8.50 -21.58 13.21
CA SER A 154 -7.78 -20.72 14.16
C SER A 154 -8.15 -19.23 14.08
N GLY A 155 -8.80 -18.80 13.00
CA GLY A 155 -9.16 -17.39 12.75
C GLY A 155 -7.99 -16.44 12.51
N ARG A 156 -6.74 -16.93 12.38
CA ARG A 156 -5.53 -16.09 12.39
C ARG A 156 -4.79 -16.08 11.06
N CYS A 157 -4.55 -14.89 10.53
CA CYS A 157 -3.62 -14.66 9.43
C CYS A 157 -2.17 -14.70 9.91
N LEU A 158 -1.30 -15.42 9.19
CA LEU A 158 0.12 -15.56 9.52
C LEU A 158 0.90 -14.24 9.50
N ILE A 159 0.36 -13.20 8.82
CA ILE A 159 1.05 -11.93 8.58
C ILE A 159 0.69 -10.83 9.57
N PHE A 160 -0.53 -10.84 10.14
CA PHE A 160 -1.08 -9.65 10.80
C PHE A 160 -1.28 -9.85 12.30
N ARG A 161 -0.59 -9.05 13.14
CA ARG A 161 -0.75 -9.00 14.61
C ARG A 161 -1.65 -7.84 15.02
N LEU A 162 -2.89 -7.80 14.52
CA LEU A 162 -3.90 -6.99 15.20
C LEU A 162 -4.47 -7.75 16.39
N ASP A 163 -4.86 -7.02 17.43
CA ASP A 163 -5.67 -7.54 18.54
C ASP A 163 -6.76 -8.47 18.00
N ILE A 164 -6.98 -9.57 18.71
CA ILE A 164 -7.86 -10.67 18.32
C ILE A 164 -9.23 -10.12 17.84
N ASP A 165 -9.73 -9.04 18.44
CA ASP A 165 -11.00 -8.41 18.08
C ASP A 165 -10.98 -7.63 16.74
N PHE A 166 -9.89 -6.92 16.42
CA PHE A 166 -9.75 -6.21 15.13
C PHE A 166 -9.44 -7.18 13.99
N ASN A 167 -8.61 -8.19 14.25
CA ASN A 167 -8.29 -9.25 13.29
C ASN A 167 -9.53 -10.11 13.00
N TYR A 168 -10.36 -10.40 14.02
CA TYR A 168 -11.63 -11.12 13.87
C TYR A 168 -12.70 -10.32 13.11
N MET A 169 -12.71 -8.99 13.26
CA MET A 169 -13.63 -8.13 12.51
C MET A 169 -13.24 -8.07 11.01
N TRP A 170 -11.95 -7.94 10.71
CA TRP A 170 -11.45 -7.90 9.32
C TRP A 170 -11.42 -9.28 8.65
N SER A 171 -11.12 -10.36 9.38
CA SER A 171 -11.07 -11.73 8.81
C SER A 171 -12.42 -12.16 8.23
N LYS A 172 -13.54 -11.71 8.83
CA LYS A 172 -14.89 -11.93 8.28
C LYS A 172 -15.15 -11.23 6.96
N GLU A 173 -14.46 -10.11 6.70
CA GLU A 173 -14.59 -9.37 5.45
C GLU A 173 -13.74 -9.98 4.33
N TYR A 174 -12.63 -10.65 4.68
CA TYR A 174 -11.83 -11.40 3.71
C TYR A 174 -12.61 -12.64 3.25
N LYS A 175 -13.09 -12.58 2.00
CA LYS A 175 -13.80 -13.71 1.37
C LYS A 175 -12.86 -14.80 0.86
N LEU A 176 -11.56 -14.50 0.76
CA LEU A 176 -10.55 -15.40 0.19
C LEU A 176 -9.23 -15.31 0.93
N SER A 177 -8.59 -16.47 1.06
CA SER A 177 -7.27 -16.64 1.65
C SER A 177 -6.42 -17.64 0.87
N PHE A 178 -5.14 -17.66 1.16
CA PHE A 178 -4.24 -18.74 0.78
C PHE A 178 -4.02 -19.67 1.98
N SER A 179 -4.25 -20.97 1.80
CA SER A 179 -3.98 -21.97 2.83
C SER A 179 -3.12 -23.12 2.32
N CYS A 180 -2.37 -23.72 3.25
CA CYS A 180 -1.63 -24.95 2.99
C CYS A 180 -2.54 -26.17 3.24
N GLY A 181 -2.46 -27.19 2.38
CA GLY A 181 -3.22 -28.43 2.56
C GLY A 181 -2.63 -29.36 3.65
N PHE A 182 -1.41 -29.10 4.10
CA PHE A 182 -0.66 -29.97 5.02
C PHE A 182 -0.30 -29.30 6.35
N CYS A 183 -0.40 -27.97 6.42
CA CYS A 183 -0.04 -27.18 7.59
C CYS A 183 -1.19 -26.28 8.00
N ASP A 184 -1.28 -25.95 9.29
CA ASP A 184 -2.20 -24.93 9.82
C ASP A 184 -1.67 -23.52 9.50
N VAL A 185 -1.55 -23.23 8.19
CA VAL A 185 -1.07 -21.96 7.67
C VAL A 185 -2.17 -21.34 6.83
N TYR A 186 -2.50 -20.10 7.18
CA TYR A 186 -3.52 -19.29 6.54
C TYR A 186 -3.01 -17.86 6.37
N ILE A 187 -3.19 -17.31 5.17
CA ILE A 187 -2.76 -15.94 4.84
C ILE A 187 -3.87 -15.26 4.05
N HIS A 188 -4.34 -14.09 4.49
CA HIS A 188 -5.26 -13.29 3.68
C HIS A 188 -4.65 -13.02 2.30
N THR A 189 -5.48 -13.04 1.25
CA THR A 189 -5.05 -12.75 -0.12
C THR A 189 -4.39 -11.38 -0.26
N GLY A 190 -4.92 -10.37 0.42
CA GLY A 190 -4.29 -9.05 0.58
C GLY A 190 -2.90 -9.13 1.19
N CYS A 191 -2.77 -9.79 2.34
CA CYS A 191 -1.51 -9.87 3.07
C CYS A 191 -0.42 -10.64 2.30
N ALA A 192 -0.77 -11.76 1.66
CA ALA A 192 0.17 -12.64 0.97
C ALA A 192 0.88 -11.98 -0.21
N LEU A 193 0.22 -11.03 -0.87
CA LEU A 193 0.76 -10.33 -2.05
C LEU A 193 1.40 -8.98 -1.71
N PHE A 194 1.30 -8.58 -0.44
CA PHE A 194 1.65 -7.26 0.00
C PHE A 194 3.03 -7.17 0.65
N LEU A 195 3.44 -8.20 1.40
CA LEU A 195 4.73 -8.18 2.07
C LEU A 195 5.88 -8.42 1.09
N PRO A 196 6.89 -7.54 1.04
CA PRO A 196 8.09 -7.79 0.26
C PRO A 196 8.87 -8.97 0.84
N LYS A 197 9.58 -9.72 0.00
CA LYS A 197 10.48 -10.78 0.47
C LYS A 197 11.55 -10.26 1.44
N THR A 198 12.02 -9.04 1.18
CA THR A 198 13.08 -8.39 1.96
C THR A 198 12.74 -6.94 2.23
N VAL A 199 13.05 -6.46 3.43
CA VAL A 199 13.02 -5.03 3.76
C VAL A 199 14.41 -4.54 4.15
N ARG A 200 14.62 -3.24 4.02
CA ARG A 200 15.79 -2.57 4.59
C ARG A 200 15.30 -1.65 5.69
N HIS A 201 15.82 -1.85 6.89
CA HIS A 201 15.59 -0.92 7.98
C HIS A 201 16.52 0.30 7.79
N PRO A 202 16.05 1.55 7.97
CA PRO A 202 16.89 2.74 7.77
C PRO A 202 18.18 2.76 8.59
N TYR A 203 18.18 2.08 9.74
CA TYR A 203 19.30 1.98 10.66
C TYR A 203 20.14 0.71 10.48
N ASP A 204 19.76 -0.19 9.57
CA ASP A 204 20.51 -1.39 9.24
C ASP A 204 21.09 -1.30 7.81
N LYS A 205 22.34 -1.73 7.65
CA LYS A 205 23.02 -1.82 6.35
C LYS A 205 22.64 -3.08 5.58
N HIS A 206 22.12 -4.09 6.28
CA HIS A 206 21.78 -5.39 5.72
C HIS A 206 20.26 -5.52 5.51
N PRO A 207 19.83 -6.15 4.40
CA PRO A 207 18.42 -6.47 4.22
C PRO A 207 17.98 -7.52 5.24
N MET A 208 16.75 -7.38 5.73
CA MET A 208 16.06 -8.38 6.54
C MET A 208 15.15 -9.22 5.63
N HIS A 209 15.11 -10.53 5.84
CA HIS A 209 14.29 -11.48 5.11
C HIS A 209 13.06 -11.88 5.93
N ILE A 210 11.92 -12.08 5.27
CA ILE A 210 10.75 -12.62 5.96
C ILE A 210 11.01 -14.09 6.33
N SER A 211 10.69 -14.45 7.57
CA SER A 211 10.89 -15.79 8.12
C SER A 211 9.65 -16.27 8.87
N TYR A 212 9.51 -17.58 8.94
CA TYR A 212 8.49 -18.29 9.70
C TYR A 212 9.11 -19.51 10.35
N LEU A 213 8.76 -19.70 11.62
CA LEU A 213 9.43 -20.55 12.60
C LEU A 213 10.69 -19.90 13.19
N PRO A 214 10.92 -20.07 14.52
CA PRO A 214 12.18 -19.72 15.15
C PRO A 214 13.34 -20.40 14.40
N ILE A 215 14.39 -19.66 14.03
CA ILE A 215 15.64 -20.27 13.56
C ILE A 215 16.14 -21.19 14.68
N GLU A 216 16.37 -22.46 14.34
CA GLU A 216 16.40 -23.62 15.25
C GLU A 216 17.35 -23.50 16.45
N ASN A 217 18.31 -22.56 16.41
CA ASN A 217 19.35 -22.38 17.41
C ASN A 217 19.03 -21.34 18.51
N HIS A 218 17.89 -20.65 18.48
CA HIS A 218 17.48 -19.69 19.51
C HIS A 218 16.04 -19.93 19.95
N LYS A 219 15.82 -20.96 20.77
CA LYS A 219 14.49 -21.38 21.27
C LYS A 219 13.90 -20.47 22.35
N SER A 220 14.55 -19.38 22.70
CA SER A 220 14.04 -18.41 23.66
C SER A 220 14.42 -17.00 23.22
N GLU A 221 13.40 -16.17 22.99
CA GLU A 221 13.48 -14.69 22.91
C GLU A 221 13.88 -14.10 21.55
N TYR A 222 13.09 -14.37 20.51
CA TYR A 222 13.00 -13.40 19.41
C TYR A 222 12.29 -12.15 19.94
N PHE A 223 12.98 -11.03 19.94
CA PHE A 223 12.52 -9.75 20.45
C PHE A 223 12.43 -8.75 19.32
N CYS A 224 11.39 -7.93 19.31
CA CYS A 224 11.27 -6.88 18.32
C CYS A 224 12.07 -5.66 18.79
N GLU A 225 13.18 -5.38 18.10
CA GLU A 225 14.08 -4.26 18.44
C GLU A 225 13.43 -2.88 18.34
N ILE A 226 12.33 -2.75 17.58
CA ILE A 226 11.60 -1.48 17.43
C ILE A 226 10.67 -1.21 18.60
N PHE A 227 10.00 -2.26 19.11
CA PHE A 227 8.94 -2.13 20.11
C PHE A 227 9.35 -2.59 21.50
N GLU A 228 10.52 -3.20 21.60
CA GLU A 228 10.97 -3.86 22.81
C GLU A 228 9.93 -4.87 23.35
N GLU A 229 9.35 -5.67 22.45
CA GLU A 229 8.33 -6.68 22.78
C GLU A 229 8.72 -8.08 22.25
N PRO A 230 8.34 -9.17 22.94
CA PRO A 230 8.53 -10.52 22.43
C PRO A 230 7.78 -10.76 21.11
N LEU A 231 8.45 -11.37 20.14
CA LEU A 231 7.83 -11.83 18.90
C LEU A 231 6.95 -13.05 19.17
N ASN A 232 5.75 -13.06 18.58
CA ASN A 232 4.90 -14.24 18.60
C ASN A 232 5.43 -15.27 17.59
N PRO A 233 5.83 -16.48 18.03
CA PRO A 233 6.41 -17.50 17.15
C PRO A 233 5.42 -18.08 16.13
N HIS A 234 4.12 -17.77 16.26
CA HIS A 234 3.08 -18.19 15.33
C HIS A 234 2.76 -17.12 14.25
N ILE A 235 3.47 -16.00 14.25
CA ILE A 235 3.35 -14.92 13.25
C ILE A 235 4.70 -14.81 12.54
N CYS A 236 4.70 -14.48 11.26
CA CYS A 236 5.96 -14.23 10.57
C CYS A 236 6.62 -12.94 11.07
N PHE A 237 7.93 -12.83 10.86
CA PHE A 237 8.72 -11.66 11.21
C PHE A 237 9.83 -11.49 10.18
N TYR A 238 10.40 -10.31 10.10
CA TYR A 238 11.62 -10.09 9.33
C TYR A 238 12.83 -10.28 10.22
N HIS A 239 13.85 -10.94 9.70
CA HIS A 239 15.09 -11.20 10.40
C HIS A 239 16.29 -10.83 9.53
N CYS A 240 17.30 -10.19 10.12
CA CYS A 240 18.61 -10.06 9.51
C CYS A 240 19.56 -11.06 10.17
N ASP A 241 20.05 -12.04 9.41
CA ASP A 241 21.01 -13.04 9.94
C ASP A 241 22.35 -12.42 10.35
N VAL A 242 22.75 -11.31 9.70
CA VAL A 242 24.03 -10.65 9.94
C VAL A 242 24.00 -9.82 11.22
N CYS A 243 22.92 -9.08 11.44
CA CYS A 243 22.75 -8.22 12.61
C CYS A 243 22.05 -8.94 13.78
N SER A 244 21.47 -10.11 13.52
CA SER A 244 20.62 -10.86 14.45
C SER A 244 19.40 -10.08 14.95
N GLN A 245 18.96 -9.07 14.18
CA GLN A 245 17.82 -8.22 14.53
C GLN A 245 16.54 -8.76 13.92
N SER A 246 15.44 -8.63 14.67
CA SER A 246 14.12 -9.08 14.23
C SER A 246 13.05 -8.00 14.41
N VAL A 247 12.13 -7.92 13.45
CA VAL A 247 11.04 -6.95 13.46
C VAL A 247 9.74 -7.62 13.02
N HIS A 248 8.62 -7.20 13.61
CA HIS A 248 7.30 -7.72 13.27
C HIS A 248 6.96 -7.51 11.77
N SER A 249 6.29 -8.51 11.16
CA SER A 249 6.00 -8.53 9.72
C SER A 249 5.04 -7.45 9.24
N ASP A 250 4.10 -7.04 10.08
CA ASP A 250 3.12 -5.98 9.84
C ASP A 250 3.74 -4.58 9.82
N TYR A 251 4.96 -4.42 10.33
CA TYR A 251 5.70 -3.15 10.29
C TYR A 251 6.67 -3.01 9.13
N ALA A 252 7.00 -4.06 8.38
CA ALA A 252 7.83 -3.96 7.17
C ALA A 252 7.42 -2.86 6.18
N PRO A 253 6.12 -2.66 5.90
CA PRO A 253 5.69 -1.59 5.02
C PRO A 253 5.85 -0.19 5.65
N LEU A 254 5.80 -0.12 6.99
CA LEU A 254 6.03 1.11 7.77
C LEU A 254 7.52 1.41 7.91
N ILE A 255 8.39 0.40 7.96
CA ILE A 255 9.84 0.53 7.96
C ILE A 255 10.34 1.27 6.71
N LEU A 256 9.68 1.08 5.56
CA LEU A 256 9.96 1.84 4.33
C LEU A 256 9.49 3.30 4.42
N GLN A 257 8.60 3.65 5.35
CA GLN A 257 7.95 4.96 5.47
C GLN A 257 8.20 5.66 6.84
N CYS A 258 9.05 5.10 7.70
CA CYS A 258 9.12 5.42 9.12
C CYS A 258 9.94 6.69 9.42
N GLU A 259 9.25 7.81 9.69
CA GLU A 259 9.80 8.96 10.44
C GLU A 259 8.78 9.64 11.36
N THR A 260 7.51 9.21 11.44
CA THR A 260 6.45 10.06 12.04
C THR A 260 5.72 9.53 13.26
N GLU A 261 6.12 8.43 13.92
CA GLU A 261 5.37 7.99 15.10
C GLU A 261 6.23 7.65 16.31
N ARG A 262 5.85 8.25 17.46
CA ARG A 262 5.99 7.60 18.75
C ARG A 262 5.06 6.40 18.73
N HIS A 263 5.66 5.23 18.59
CA HIS A 263 5.01 3.93 18.54
C HIS A 263 4.04 3.74 19.72
N SER A 264 2.75 3.61 19.41
CA SER A 264 1.73 3.12 20.34
C SER A 264 1.27 1.75 19.85
N SER A 265 1.32 0.76 20.73
CA SER A 265 0.84 -0.62 20.50
C SER A 265 -0.64 -0.73 20.10
N TYR A 266 -1.40 0.37 20.11
CA TYR A 266 -2.85 0.38 19.99
C TYR A 266 -3.43 0.94 18.69
N ARG A 267 -2.64 1.47 17.73
CA ARG A 267 -3.23 2.09 16.52
C ARG A 267 -2.53 1.74 15.21
N PRO A 268 -3.17 0.94 14.32
CA PRO A 268 -2.63 0.59 12.99
C PRO A 268 -2.81 1.71 11.94
N GLY A 269 -2.69 2.98 12.35
CA GLY A 269 -3.14 4.12 11.56
C GLY A 269 -2.43 4.27 10.21
N VAL A 270 -1.12 4.01 10.15
CA VAL A 270 -0.33 4.20 8.92
C VAL A 270 -0.52 3.06 7.91
N TYR A 271 -0.77 1.83 8.39
CA TYR A 271 -1.04 0.69 7.52
C TYR A 271 -2.22 0.95 6.58
N PHE A 272 -3.25 1.66 7.05
CA PHE A 272 -4.42 2.01 6.25
C PHE A 272 -4.09 2.86 5.01
N PHE A 273 -2.94 3.53 4.97
CA PHE A 273 -2.57 4.44 3.91
C PHE A 273 -1.54 3.90 2.94
N ILE A 274 -1.15 2.62 3.06
CA ILE A 274 -0.07 2.11 2.23
C ILE A 274 -0.38 2.07 0.73
N ASN A 275 -1.65 1.89 0.35
CA ASN A 275 -2.05 1.91 -1.07
C ASN A 275 -2.54 3.31 -1.48
N MET A 276 -2.11 4.35 -0.75
CA MET A 276 -2.50 5.73 -0.97
C MET A 276 -1.32 6.59 -1.44
N LYS A 277 -1.50 7.24 -2.59
CA LYS A 277 -0.60 8.27 -3.09
C LYS A 277 -1.11 9.66 -2.67
N PHE A 278 -0.43 10.30 -1.74
CA PHE A 278 -0.73 11.68 -1.31
C PHE A 278 -0.02 12.73 -2.20
N GLY A 279 -0.38 14.01 -2.00
CA GLY A 279 0.26 15.16 -2.64
C GLY A 279 -0.43 15.65 -3.91
N SER A 280 -1.52 15.01 -4.36
CA SER A 280 -2.28 15.47 -5.52
C SER A 280 -3.01 16.80 -5.23
N ILE A 281 -2.80 17.79 -6.10
CA ILE A 281 -3.41 19.14 -6.00
C ILE A 281 -4.65 19.22 -6.88
N HIS A 282 -5.74 19.71 -6.31
CA HIS A 282 -7.02 19.89 -6.98
C HIS A 282 -7.31 21.38 -7.09
N LYS A 283 -7.20 21.92 -8.31
CA LYS A 283 -7.15 23.37 -8.55
C LYS A 283 -8.48 24.10 -8.26
N LYS A 284 -9.63 23.41 -8.20
CA LYS A 284 -10.95 23.93 -7.81
C LYS A 284 -11.87 22.77 -7.37
N THR A 285 -12.40 22.79 -6.17
CA THR A 285 -13.46 21.86 -5.73
C THR A 285 -14.78 22.65 -5.55
N HIS A 286 -15.92 22.00 -5.78
CA HIS A 286 -17.22 22.66 -5.55
C HIS A 286 -17.31 23.10 -4.08
N GLY A 287 -17.40 24.41 -3.85
CA GLY A 287 -17.54 24.99 -2.51
C GLY A 287 -16.25 25.47 -1.85
N HIS A 288 -15.07 25.35 -2.48
CA HIS A 288 -13.82 25.91 -1.94
C HIS A 288 -12.98 26.63 -3.02
N PRO A 289 -12.65 27.93 -2.84
CA PRO A 289 -12.06 28.76 -3.89
C PRO A 289 -10.54 28.53 -4.10
N HIS A 290 -9.85 27.92 -3.14
CA HIS A 290 -8.41 27.68 -3.22
C HIS A 290 -8.08 26.22 -3.60
N PRO A 291 -6.90 25.98 -4.20
CA PRO A 291 -6.41 24.64 -4.44
C PRO A 291 -6.31 23.81 -3.14
N LEU A 292 -6.78 22.57 -3.21
CA LEU A 292 -6.74 21.61 -2.12
C LEU A 292 -5.72 20.51 -2.42
N THR A 293 -4.85 20.24 -1.45
CA THR A 293 -3.87 19.16 -1.51
C THR A 293 -4.37 17.98 -0.70
N PHE A 294 -4.43 16.81 -1.32
CA PHE A 294 -4.75 15.57 -0.61
C PHE A 294 -3.54 15.09 0.20
N ALA A 295 -3.73 14.90 1.51
CA ALA A 295 -2.65 14.56 2.43
C ALA A 295 -3.12 13.66 3.57
N GLN A 296 -2.16 13.07 4.29
CA GLN A 296 -2.38 12.44 5.58
C GLN A 296 -2.30 13.51 6.67
N GLY A 297 -3.24 13.47 7.61
CA GLY A 297 -3.26 14.37 8.75
C GLY A 297 -2.17 14.04 9.78
N ILE A 298 -1.55 15.07 10.31
CA ILE A 298 -0.51 15.03 11.35
C ILE A 298 -1.06 15.59 12.66
N GLU A 299 -0.37 15.34 13.78
CA GLU A 299 -0.80 15.79 15.11
C GLU A 299 -1.06 17.31 15.15
N SER A 300 -0.23 18.11 14.48
CA SER A 300 -0.38 19.56 14.43
C SER A 300 -1.57 20.06 13.59
N ASP A 301 -2.24 19.20 12.82
CA ASP A 301 -3.46 19.60 12.09
C ASP A 301 -4.68 19.73 13.03
N GLY A 302 -4.62 19.15 14.24
CA GLY A 302 -5.69 19.27 15.23
C GLY A 302 -7.00 18.58 14.82
N GLY A 303 -8.11 19.31 14.96
CA GLY A 303 -9.47 18.81 14.69
C GLY A 303 -10.09 19.38 13.42
N CYS A 304 -10.97 18.62 12.79
CA CYS A 304 -11.73 19.01 11.62
C CYS A 304 -12.58 20.24 11.93
N SER A 305 -12.47 21.29 11.12
CA SER A 305 -13.22 22.54 11.33
C SER A 305 -14.73 22.40 11.15
N VAL A 306 -15.19 21.28 10.55
CA VAL A 306 -16.60 21.03 10.24
C VAL A 306 -17.25 20.11 11.28
N CYS A 307 -16.61 18.98 11.61
CA CYS A 307 -17.18 17.97 12.49
C CYS A 307 -16.46 17.81 13.83
N GLY A 308 -15.37 18.53 14.07
CA GLY A 308 -14.58 18.46 15.30
C GLY A 308 -13.75 17.19 15.46
N ALA A 309 -13.85 16.22 14.54
CA ALA A 309 -13.10 14.97 14.62
C ALA A 309 -11.59 15.20 14.45
N GLU A 310 -10.78 14.48 15.23
CA GLU A 310 -9.32 14.52 15.15
C GLU A 310 -8.84 14.13 13.74
N LEU A 311 -7.91 14.94 13.21
CA LEU A 311 -7.38 14.80 11.85
C LEU A 311 -6.13 13.93 11.79
N TRP A 312 -5.48 13.69 12.93
CA TRP A 312 -4.30 12.85 13.01
C TRP A 312 -4.59 11.45 12.46
N LEU A 313 -3.75 11.00 11.51
CA LEU A 313 -3.90 9.72 10.81
C LEU A 313 -5.25 9.57 10.08
N LYS A 314 -5.77 10.67 9.53
CA LYS A 314 -6.92 10.69 8.61
C LYS A 314 -6.51 11.17 7.23
N MET A 315 -7.30 10.80 6.23
CA MET A 315 -7.24 11.40 4.91
C MET A 315 -7.84 12.81 4.97
N ILE A 316 -7.06 13.81 4.61
CA ILE A 316 -7.46 15.22 4.72
C ILE A 316 -7.24 15.98 3.42
N LEU A 317 -7.91 17.12 3.32
CA LEU A 317 -7.65 18.13 2.30
C LEU A 317 -7.06 19.37 2.96
N ARG A 318 -5.81 19.70 2.60
CA ARG A 318 -5.15 20.93 3.05
C ARG A 318 -5.39 22.05 2.04
N CYS A 319 -5.95 23.15 2.52
CA CYS A 319 -6.00 24.41 1.79
C CYS A 319 -4.60 25.00 1.65
N SER A 320 -4.25 25.47 0.45
CA SER A 320 -2.97 26.13 0.20
C SER A 320 -2.94 27.61 0.62
N SER A 321 -4.05 28.16 1.13
CA SER A 321 -4.13 29.56 1.55
C SER A 321 -3.62 29.75 2.98
N VAL A 322 -2.73 30.72 3.17
CA VAL A 322 -2.15 31.11 4.47
C VAL A 322 -3.19 31.74 5.41
N SER A 323 -4.30 32.26 4.86
CA SER A 323 -5.34 32.96 5.64
C SER A 323 -6.50 32.07 6.11
N LEU A 324 -6.62 30.84 5.60
CA LEU A 324 -7.69 29.90 5.93
C LEU A 324 -7.13 28.48 5.99
N GLN A 325 -6.84 28.01 7.21
CA GLN A 325 -6.53 26.60 7.48
C GLN A 325 -7.82 25.76 7.43
N PHE A 326 -8.41 25.64 6.24
CA PHE A 326 -9.49 24.68 6.04
C PHE A 326 -8.88 23.29 5.90
N ILE A 327 -9.20 22.42 6.86
CA ILE A 327 -8.84 21.00 6.84
C ILE A 327 -10.11 20.20 7.09
N THR A 328 -10.50 19.40 6.09
CA THR A 328 -11.67 18.52 6.19
C THR A 328 -11.26 17.07 5.98
N ILE A 329 -11.99 16.16 6.62
CA ILE A 329 -11.84 14.72 6.47
C ILE A 329 -12.42 14.32 5.12
N VAL A 330 -11.64 13.57 4.35
CA VAL A 330 -12.16 12.85 3.19
C VAL A 330 -12.77 11.55 3.70
N TRP A 331 -14.10 11.49 3.73
CA TRP A 331 -14.79 10.23 3.91
C TRP A 331 -14.59 9.41 2.63
N ALA A 332 -13.92 8.26 2.73
CA ALA A 332 -13.98 7.27 1.67
C ALA A 332 -15.46 6.95 1.40
N PRO A 333 -15.85 6.64 0.16
CA PRO A 333 -17.16 6.06 -0.08
C PRO A 333 -17.19 4.71 0.65
N LEU A 334 -17.63 4.71 1.90
CA LEU A 334 -18.22 3.54 2.52
C LEU A 334 -19.22 3.06 1.49
N ALA A 335 -19.01 1.85 0.98
CA ALA A 335 -20.01 1.18 0.18
C ALA A 335 -21.31 1.29 0.96
N THR A 336 -22.20 2.16 0.49
CA THR A 336 -23.53 2.31 1.03
C THR A 336 -24.14 0.94 0.90
N HIS A 337 -24.23 0.23 2.03
CA HIS A 337 -25.13 -0.88 2.20
C HIS A 337 -26.51 -0.33 1.86
N VAL A 338 -26.94 -0.56 0.63
CA VAL A 338 -28.36 -0.51 0.28
C VAL A 338 -28.87 -1.93 0.53
N LEU A 339 -29.89 -1.96 1.38
CA LEU A 339 -30.61 -3.08 1.96
C LEU A 339 -30.90 -4.25 1.02
#